data_AF-A0A2G9T9U0-F1
#
_entry.id   AF-A0A2G9T9U0-F1
#
_cell.length_a   1.000
_cell.length_b   1.000
_cell.length_c   1.000
_cell.angle_alpha   90.00
_cell.angle_beta   90.00
_cell.angle_gamma   90.00
#
_symmetry.space_group_name_H-M   'P 1'
#
loop_
_entity.id
_entity.type
_entity.pdbx_description
1 polymer ?
#
loop_
_entity_poly.entity_id
_entity_poly.type
_entity_poly.pdbx_seq_one_letter_code
_entity_poly.pdbx_strand_id
1 'polypeptide(L)'
;MGNLSTTCTSGDISSPQVLVRDNINPQVVTMQYAVRGPIVIRAVELEKELEQGAKKPFKNVIKANIGDAHAMGQSPITFNRQLVACLANPALMETANFPSDVIEHAKALIGGCGGKSCGSYSQSTGIDIIRKHVAEFIS
;
A
#
# COMPACT_ATOMS: atom_id res chain seq x y z
N MET A 1 -33.80 33.26 55.51
CA MET A 1 -33.04 33.90 54.42
C MET A 1 -31.57 33.59 54.63
N GLY A 2 -31.02 32.69 53.82
CA GLY A 2 -29.61 32.31 53.83
C GLY A 2 -29.33 31.55 52.54
N ASN A 3 -28.70 32.21 51.58
CA ASN A 3 -28.54 31.78 50.18
C ASN A 3 -27.67 30.52 50.06
N LEU A 4 -28.22 29.48 49.41
CA LEU A 4 -27.43 28.41 48.80
C LEU A 4 -27.02 28.89 47.40
N SER A 5 -25.83 29.45 47.28
CA SER A 5 -25.24 29.77 45.98
C SER A 5 -24.54 28.52 45.45
N THR A 6 -25.27 27.72 44.67
CA THR A 6 -24.69 26.64 43.88
C THR A 6 -24.08 27.26 42.63
N THR A 7 -22.75 27.41 42.62
CA THR A 7 -22.02 27.74 41.40
C THR A 7 -21.89 26.46 40.55
N CYS A 8 -22.72 26.35 39.52
CA CYS A 8 -22.52 25.39 38.44
C CYS A 8 -21.27 25.80 37.67
N THR A 9 -20.14 25.15 37.93
CA THR A 9 -18.98 25.22 37.03
C THR A 9 -19.25 24.27 35.88
N SER A 10 -19.54 24.85 34.71
CA SER A 10 -19.61 24.15 33.42
C SER A 10 -18.19 23.73 33.02
N GLY A 11 -17.62 22.78 33.75
CA GLY A 11 -16.40 22.09 33.34
C GLY A 11 -16.78 21.12 32.23
N ASP A 12 -16.28 21.35 31.03
CA ASP A 12 -16.34 20.40 29.93
C ASP A 12 -15.53 19.16 30.35
N ILE A 13 -16.19 18.15 30.91
CA ILE A 13 -15.55 16.89 31.29
C ILE A 13 -15.38 16.08 30.01
N SER A 14 -14.38 16.43 29.20
CA SER A 14 -13.89 15.53 28.18
C SER A 14 -13.40 14.27 28.89
N SER A 15 -13.94 13.10 28.52
CA SER A 15 -13.49 11.83 29.06
C SER A 15 -11.97 11.69 28.87
N PRO A 16 -11.23 11.17 29.87
CA PRO A 16 -9.79 11.03 29.75
C PRO A 16 -9.45 10.14 28.55
N GLN A 17 -8.43 10.54 27.78
CA GLN A 17 -7.98 9.76 26.63
C GLN A 17 -7.55 8.37 27.09
N VAL A 18 -8.27 7.35 26.60
CA VAL A 18 -8.05 5.95 26.98
C VAL A 18 -6.80 5.37 26.31
N LEU A 19 -6.42 5.89 25.15
CA LEU A 19 -5.21 5.49 24.42
C LEU A 19 -4.20 6.63 24.45
N VAL A 20 -3.08 6.42 25.14
CA VAL A 20 -1.98 7.39 25.28
C VAL A 20 -0.64 6.71 25.05
N ARG A 21 0.39 7.47 24.67
CA ARG A 21 1.72 6.91 24.37
C ARG A 21 2.27 6.01 25.49
N ASP A 22 1.93 6.32 26.73
CA ASP A 22 2.46 5.62 27.91
C ASP A 22 1.77 4.28 28.16
N ASN A 23 0.63 4.00 27.52
CA ASN A 23 -0.13 2.77 27.72
C ASN A 23 -0.22 1.86 26.48
N ILE A 24 0.57 2.15 25.44
CA ILE A 24 0.74 1.26 24.26
C ILE A 24 2.00 0.41 24.38
N ASN A 25 2.10 -0.64 23.56
CA ASN A 25 3.25 -1.54 23.57
C ASN A 25 4.57 -0.74 23.39
N PRO A 26 5.51 -0.79 24.35
CA PRO A 26 6.76 -0.03 24.28
C PRO A 26 7.61 -0.37 23.06
N GLN A 27 7.47 -1.58 22.48
CA GLN A 27 8.14 -1.95 21.23
C GLN A 27 7.66 -1.13 20.03
N VAL A 28 6.37 -0.74 20.01
CA VAL A 28 5.83 0.14 18.97
C VAL A 28 6.36 1.57 19.16
N VAL A 29 6.53 2.00 20.42
CA VAL A 29 7.06 3.33 20.75
C VAL A 29 8.51 3.49 20.33
N THR A 30 9.32 2.44 20.46
CA THR A 30 10.75 2.46 20.13
C THR A 30 11.07 2.06 18.70
N MET A 31 10.13 1.41 17.99
CA MET A 31 10.32 1.00 16.60
C MET A 31 10.53 2.21 15.68
N GLN A 32 11.54 2.13 14.83
CA GLN A 32 11.84 3.14 13.81
C GLN A 32 11.74 2.55 12.41
N TYR A 33 11.07 3.27 11.50
CA TYR A 33 10.99 2.91 10.08
C TYR A 33 11.54 4.04 9.22
N ALA A 34 12.87 4.06 9.08
CA ALA A 34 13.60 5.18 8.48
C ALA A 34 13.22 5.46 7.01
N VAL A 35 12.80 4.42 6.27
CA VAL A 35 12.42 4.53 4.84
C VAL A 35 11.25 5.50 4.63
N ARG A 36 10.39 5.71 5.63
CA ARG A 36 9.32 6.72 5.64
C ARG A 36 9.43 7.67 6.84
N GLY A 37 10.67 7.95 7.26
CA GLY A 37 10.98 8.77 8.41
C GLY A 37 11.02 10.28 8.13
N PRO A 38 11.69 11.06 9.00
CA PRO A 38 11.71 12.53 8.95
C PRO A 38 12.14 13.13 7.61
N ILE A 39 13.06 12.48 6.89
CA ILE A 39 13.53 12.95 5.57
C ILE A 39 12.39 12.95 4.55
N VAL A 40 11.57 11.91 4.52
CA VAL A 40 10.45 11.81 3.59
C VAL A 40 9.34 12.78 3.97
N ILE A 41 9.09 12.97 5.27
CA ILE A 41 8.15 13.99 5.76
C ILE A 41 8.60 15.38 5.29
N ARG A 42 9.88 15.72 5.46
CA ARG A 42 10.43 16.99 4.99
C ARG A 42 10.39 17.13 3.47
N ALA A 43 10.64 16.04 2.73
CA ALA A 43 10.51 16.03 1.27
C ALA A 43 9.09 16.40 0.82
N VAL A 44 8.05 15.86 1.48
CA VAL A 44 6.64 16.17 1.20
C VAL A 44 6.30 17.63 1.54
N GLU A 45 6.83 18.16 2.63
CA GLU A 45 6.68 19.58 2.97
C GLU A 45 7.33 20.48 1.91
N LEU A 46 8.54 20.13 1.45
CA LEU A 46 9.23 20.87 0.39
C LEU A 46 8.46 20.83 -0.94
N GLU A 47 7.84 19.68 -1.30
CA GLU A 47 6.95 19.57 -2.46
C GLU A 47 5.80 20.59 -2.34
N LYS A 48 5.12 20.62 -1.19
CA LYS A 48 4.01 21.58 -0.94
C LYS A 48 4.48 23.04 -0.95
N GLU A 49 5.63 23.34 -0.37
CA GLU A 49 6.22 24.69 -0.40
C GLU A 49 6.48 25.14 -1.85
N LEU A 50 7.05 24.26 -2.69
CA LEU A 50 7.29 24.54 -4.11
C LEU A 50 5.99 24.73 -4.89
N GLU A 51 4.95 23.92 -4.64
CA GLU A 51 3.61 24.08 -5.22
C GLU A 51 2.97 25.41 -4.85
N GLN A 52 3.23 25.93 -3.64
CA GLN A 52 2.79 27.25 -3.18
C GLN A 52 3.66 28.40 -3.69
N GLY A 53 4.66 28.13 -4.54
CA GLY A 53 5.50 29.14 -5.16
C GLY A 53 6.71 29.58 -4.33
N ALA A 54 7.09 28.84 -3.29
CA ALA A 54 8.29 29.15 -2.52
C ALA A 54 9.55 29.08 -3.41
N LYS A 55 10.41 30.10 -3.31
CA LYS A 55 11.70 30.11 -4.00
C LYS A 55 12.71 29.25 -3.24
N LYS A 56 13.19 28.19 -3.86
CA LYS A 56 14.23 27.28 -3.35
C LYS A 56 15.38 27.18 -4.39
N PRO A 57 16.59 26.71 -3.99
CA PRO A 57 17.70 26.50 -4.93
C PRO A 57 17.48 25.31 -5.90
N PHE A 58 16.30 24.70 -5.90
CA PHE A 58 15.87 23.60 -6.77
C PHE A 58 14.40 23.80 -7.16
N LYS A 59 13.99 23.17 -8.27
CA LYS A 59 12.64 23.34 -8.85
C LYS A 59 11.66 22.24 -8.45
N ASN A 60 12.18 21.09 -8.04
CA ASN A 60 11.42 19.90 -7.69
C ASN A 60 12.18 19.07 -6.66
N VAL A 61 11.46 18.16 -6.00
CA VAL A 61 12.02 17.17 -5.09
C VAL A 61 11.99 15.81 -5.79
N ILE A 62 13.10 15.08 -5.74
CA ILE A 62 13.20 13.72 -6.28
C ILE A 62 13.34 12.76 -5.09
N LYS A 63 12.37 11.84 -4.93
CA LYS A 63 12.31 10.88 -3.83
C LYS A 63 13.13 9.61 -4.15
N ALA A 64 14.45 9.74 -4.10
CA ALA A 64 15.40 8.63 -4.30
C ALA A 64 15.66 7.79 -3.03
N ASN A 65 14.73 7.81 -2.07
CA ASN A 65 14.88 7.17 -0.76
C ASN A 65 14.32 5.73 -0.70
N ILE A 66 13.54 5.32 -1.70
CA ILE A 66 12.93 3.98 -1.79
C ILE A 66 13.02 3.49 -3.24
N GLY A 67 13.20 2.18 -3.42
CA GLY A 67 13.24 1.54 -4.73
C GLY A 67 11.85 1.47 -5.40
N ASP A 68 11.26 2.62 -5.71
CA ASP A 68 10.01 2.73 -6.48
C ASP A 68 10.30 3.00 -7.96
N ALA A 69 10.71 1.94 -8.67
CA ALA A 69 11.15 2.04 -10.05
C ALA A 69 10.08 2.65 -10.98
N HIS A 70 8.80 2.31 -10.77
CA HIS A 70 7.71 2.87 -11.58
C HIS A 70 7.49 4.36 -11.30
N ALA A 71 7.54 4.81 -10.04
CA ALA A 71 7.49 6.24 -9.74
C ALA A 71 8.69 7.01 -10.32
N MET A 72 9.83 6.32 -10.49
CA MET A 72 11.04 6.85 -11.13
C MET A 72 11.07 6.69 -12.66
N GLY A 73 9.96 6.29 -13.28
CA GLY A 73 9.80 6.30 -14.75
C GLY A 73 10.12 4.99 -15.46
N GLN A 74 10.35 3.88 -14.73
CA GLN A 74 10.47 2.57 -15.35
C GLN A 74 9.17 2.21 -16.08
N SER A 75 9.27 1.93 -17.38
CA SER A 75 8.13 1.46 -18.17
C SER A 75 7.65 0.10 -17.69
N PRO A 76 6.33 -0.12 -17.54
CA PRO A 76 5.83 -1.41 -17.11
C PRO A 76 6.06 -2.50 -18.15
N ILE A 77 6.28 -3.74 -17.69
CA ILE A 77 6.39 -4.90 -18.57
C ILE A 77 5.00 -5.29 -19.10
N THR A 78 4.82 -5.25 -20.42
CA THR A 78 3.54 -5.49 -21.11
C THR A 78 2.91 -6.84 -20.75
N PHE A 79 3.68 -7.92 -20.83
CA PHE A 79 3.22 -9.27 -20.51
C PHE A 79 2.58 -9.34 -19.11
N ASN A 80 3.26 -8.80 -18.09
CA ASN A 80 2.76 -8.80 -16.71
C ASN A 80 1.45 -8.01 -16.57
N ARG A 81 1.33 -6.87 -17.26
CA ARG A 81 0.11 -6.05 -17.22
C ARG A 81 -1.08 -6.78 -17.85
N GLN A 82 -0.87 -7.41 -19.00
CA GLN A 82 -1.91 -8.15 -19.70
C GLN A 82 -2.32 -9.40 -18.91
N LEU A 83 -1.35 -10.14 -18.36
CA LEU A 83 -1.62 -11.31 -17.53
C LEU A 83 -2.46 -10.96 -16.29
N VAL A 84 -2.08 -9.92 -15.54
CA VAL A 84 -2.85 -9.48 -14.37
C VAL A 84 -4.26 -9.02 -14.76
N ALA A 85 -4.42 -8.37 -15.92
CA ALA A 85 -5.74 -7.99 -16.42
C ALA A 85 -6.63 -9.21 -16.70
N CYS A 86 -6.09 -10.25 -17.34
CA CYS A 86 -6.81 -11.52 -17.55
C CYS A 86 -7.20 -12.22 -16.24
N LEU A 87 -6.32 -12.18 -15.23
CA LEU A 87 -6.63 -12.77 -13.93
C LEU A 87 -7.77 -12.01 -13.24
N ALA A 88 -7.71 -10.67 -13.23
CA ALA A 88 -8.72 -9.82 -12.59
C ALA A 88 -10.06 -9.81 -13.33
N ASN A 89 -10.04 -9.93 -14.66
CA ASN A 89 -11.23 -10.01 -15.50
C ASN A 89 -11.05 -11.08 -16.60
N PRO A 90 -11.40 -12.35 -16.32
CA PRO A 90 -11.23 -13.46 -17.26
C PRO A 90 -11.91 -13.26 -18.62
N ALA A 91 -12.97 -12.46 -18.72
CA ALA A 91 -13.64 -12.16 -19.99
C ALA A 91 -12.72 -11.43 -21.00
N LEU A 92 -11.65 -10.77 -20.52
CA LEU A 92 -10.68 -10.12 -21.39
C LEU A 92 -9.85 -11.11 -22.21
N MET A 93 -9.76 -12.38 -21.79
CA MET A 93 -9.08 -13.41 -22.57
C MET A 93 -9.74 -13.67 -23.93
N GLU A 94 -11.04 -13.39 -24.05
CA GLU A 94 -11.80 -13.57 -25.30
C GLU A 94 -11.99 -12.26 -26.07
N THR A 95 -11.99 -11.13 -25.37
CA THR A 95 -12.43 -9.84 -25.93
C THR A 95 -11.30 -8.85 -26.21
N ALA A 96 -10.17 -8.96 -25.51
CA ALA A 96 -9.08 -7.98 -25.60
C ALA A 96 -7.96 -8.36 -26.57
N ASN A 97 -8.10 -9.48 -27.30
CA ASN A 97 -7.17 -9.96 -28.32
C ASN A 97 -5.70 -10.01 -27.84
N PHE A 98 -5.50 -10.47 -26.60
CA PHE A 98 -4.17 -10.61 -26.00
C PHE A 98 -3.35 -11.72 -26.70
N PRO A 99 -2.01 -11.64 -26.62
CA PRO A 99 -1.13 -12.72 -27.08
C PRO A 99 -1.50 -14.09 -26.48
N SER A 100 -1.28 -15.16 -27.25
CA SER A 100 -1.67 -16.52 -26.85
C SER A 100 -0.95 -16.98 -25.58
N ASP A 101 0.33 -16.64 -25.44
CA ASP A 101 1.14 -16.93 -24.26
C ASP A 101 0.54 -16.29 -22.99
N VAL A 102 0.06 -15.05 -23.05
CA VAL A 102 -0.66 -14.40 -21.94
C VAL A 102 -1.90 -15.19 -21.55
N ILE A 103 -2.71 -15.59 -22.52
CA ILE A 103 -3.96 -16.33 -22.29
C ILE A 103 -3.67 -17.71 -21.69
N GLU A 104 -2.65 -18.42 -22.19
CA GLU A 104 -2.22 -19.72 -21.69
C GLU A 104 -1.77 -19.63 -20.23
N HIS A 105 -0.93 -18.64 -19.90
CA HIS A 105 -0.49 -18.41 -18.52
C HIS A 105 -1.67 -18.05 -17.60
N ALA A 106 -2.59 -17.19 -18.05
CA ALA A 106 -3.77 -16.82 -17.29
C ALA A 106 -4.65 -18.04 -16.97
N LYS A 107 -4.90 -18.90 -17.98
CA LYS A 107 -5.68 -20.13 -17.82
C LYS A 107 -5.01 -21.12 -16.86
N ALA A 108 -3.69 -21.31 -16.97
CA ALA A 108 -2.93 -22.17 -16.06
C ALA A 108 -3.01 -21.70 -14.61
N LEU A 109 -2.83 -20.39 -14.38
CA LEU A 109 -2.90 -19.80 -13.05
C LEU A 109 -4.31 -19.87 -12.45
N ILE A 110 -5.34 -19.49 -13.21
CA ILE A 110 -6.74 -19.58 -12.77
C ILE A 110 -7.11 -21.03 -12.47
N GLY A 111 -6.65 -22.00 -13.28
CA GLY A 111 -6.86 -23.43 -13.06
C GLY A 111 -6.23 -23.94 -11.76
N GLY A 112 -5.14 -23.31 -11.31
CA GLY A 112 -4.51 -23.60 -10.01
C GLY A 112 -5.21 -22.96 -8.81
N CYS A 113 -6.13 -22.01 -9.02
CA CYS A 113 -6.88 -21.37 -7.95
C CYS A 113 -8.08 -22.23 -7.51
N GLY A 114 -8.42 -22.16 -6.22
CA GLY A 114 -9.69 -22.69 -5.71
C GLY A 114 -10.87 -22.07 -6.46
N GLY A 115 -11.88 -22.88 -6.80
CA GLY A 115 -13.07 -22.41 -7.52
C GLY A 115 -12.79 -21.79 -8.90
N LYS A 116 -11.57 -21.97 -9.45
CA LYS A 116 -11.12 -21.33 -10.70
C LYS A 116 -11.26 -19.80 -10.66
N SER A 117 -10.95 -19.19 -9.52
CA SER A 117 -11.02 -17.74 -9.34
C SER A 117 -9.80 -17.23 -8.58
N CYS A 118 -9.14 -16.19 -9.09
CA CYS A 118 -8.04 -15.53 -8.38
C CYS A 118 -8.50 -14.80 -7.10
N GLY A 119 -9.82 -14.64 -6.89
CA GLY A 119 -10.38 -14.09 -5.66
C GLY A 119 -10.56 -15.11 -4.54
N SER A 120 -10.37 -16.41 -4.80
CA SER A 120 -10.43 -17.44 -3.77
C SER A 120 -9.16 -17.49 -2.94
N TYR A 121 -9.30 -17.81 -1.65
CA TYR A 121 -8.16 -18.05 -0.78
C TYR A 121 -7.25 -19.15 -1.35
N SER A 122 -5.94 -18.94 -1.29
CA SER A 122 -4.96 -19.99 -1.48
C SER A 122 -4.73 -20.76 -0.18
N GLN A 123 -4.00 -21.88 -0.27
CA GLN A 123 -3.34 -22.43 0.91
C GLN A 123 -2.39 -21.38 1.52
N SER A 124 -2.08 -21.47 2.82
CA SER A 124 -1.22 -20.52 3.52
C SER A 124 0.18 -20.40 2.90
N THR A 125 0.66 -21.46 2.25
CA THR A 125 1.93 -21.48 1.54
C THR A 125 1.85 -20.85 0.14
N GLY A 126 0.66 -20.58 -0.37
CA GLY A 126 0.41 -20.05 -1.72
C GLY A 126 -0.09 -21.11 -2.70
N ILE A 127 -0.46 -20.65 -3.90
CA ILE A 127 -0.99 -21.48 -4.99
C ILE A 127 0.10 -22.46 -5.46
N ASP A 128 -0.25 -23.74 -5.60
CA ASP A 128 0.72 -24.82 -5.84
C ASP A 128 1.49 -24.68 -7.16
N ILE A 129 0.80 -24.40 -8.26
CA ILE A 129 1.43 -24.20 -9.58
C ILE A 129 2.41 -23.01 -9.56
N ILE A 130 2.08 -21.92 -8.84
CA ILE A 130 2.98 -20.77 -8.69
C ILE A 130 4.24 -21.18 -7.94
N ARG A 131 4.10 -21.91 -6.82
CA ARG A 131 5.25 -22.39 -6.04
C ARG A 131 6.16 -23.31 -6.87
N LYS A 132 5.59 -24.19 -7.70
CA LYS A 132 6.35 -25.07 -8.60
C LYS A 132 7.15 -24.28 -9.63
N HIS A 133 6.51 -23.33 -10.33
CA HIS A 133 7.20 -22.49 -11.31
C HIS A 133 8.29 -21.62 -10.66
N VAL A 134 8.08 -21.12 -9.43
CA VAL A 134 9.12 -20.41 -8.67
C VAL A 134 10.30 -21.33 -8.37
N ALA A 135 10.07 -22.56 -7.93
CA ALA A 135 11.13 -23.52 -7.66
C ALA A 135 11.92 -23.89 -8.94
N GLU A 136 11.22 -24.09 -10.06
CA GLU A 136 11.82 -24.35 -11.38
C GLU A 136 12.67 -23.17 -11.88
N PHE A 137 12.23 -21.93 -11.66
CA PHE A 137 12.98 -20.74 -12.07
C PHE A 137 14.25 -20.50 -11.24
N ILE A 138 14.23 -20.85 -9.95
CA ILE A 138 15.35 -20.62 -9.03
C ILE A 138 16.43 -21.72 -9.15
N SER A 139 16.04 -22.94 -9.56
CA SER A 139 16.92 -24.10 -9.66
C SER A 139 17.83 -24.04 -10.90
#